data_AF-A0A8H7FU51-F1
#
_entry.id   AF-A0A8H7FU51-F1
#
_cell.length_a   1.000
_cell.length_b   1.000
_cell.length_c   1.000
_cell.angle_alpha   90.00
_cell.angle_beta   90.00
_cell.angle_gamma   90.00
#
_symmetry.space_group_name_H-M   'P 1'
#
loop_
_entity.id
_entity.type
_entity.pdbx_description
1 polymer ?
#
loop_
_entity_poly.entity_id
_entity_poly.type
_entity_poly.pdbx_seq_one_letter_code
_entity_poly.pdbx_strand_id
1 'polypeptide(L)'
;MSDDLTWYLLRGNNSFMVKRNIHISHDGQGIKITSHASHANPHIVKKSKASTHIKPSSGGRRALGISARHARKGYRADLHRAVLGRVSALQASKKEPKALPEKKPRGKKAKAAAAAAAAESA
;
A
#
# COMPACT_ATOMS: atom_id res chain seq x y z
N MET A 1 30.25 0.84 -11.43
CA MET A 1 29.62 2.18 -11.48
C MET A 1 28.96 2.44 -10.14
N SER A 2 29.23 3.58 -9.50
CA SER A 2 28.66 3.95 -8.20
C SER A 2 27.20 4.39 -8.32
N ASP A 3 26.46 4.34 -7.20
CA ASP A 3 25.07 4.79 -7.15
C ASP A 3 24.93 6.30 -7.45
N ASP A 4 25.87 7.13 -6.99
CA ASP A 4 25.86 8.58 -7.21
C ASP A 4 26.03 8.95 -8.68
N LEU A 5 26.95 8.27 -9.38
CA LEU A 5 27.16 8.49 -10.80
C LEU A 5 25.97 7.99 -11.63
N THR A 6 25.36 6.89 -11.21
CA THR A 6 24.12 6.38 -11.82
C THR A 6 22.97 7.40 -11.63
N TRP A 7 22.87 8.03 -10.46
CA TRP A 7 21.87 9.05 -10.20
C TRP A 7 22.10 10.30 -11.05
N TYR A 8 23.34 10.77 -11.17
CA TYR A 8 23.68 11.93 -12.00
C TYR A 8 23.27 11.72 -13.47
N LEU A 9 23.50 10.51 -13.99
CA LEU A 9 23.15 10.16 -15.37
C LEU A 9 21.64 9.96 -15.59
N LEU A 10 20.93 9.33 -14.65
CA LEU A 10 19.51 8.94 -14.83
C LEU A 10 18.49 9.87 -14.14
N ARG A 11 18.90 10.95 -13.46
CA ARG A 11 17.98 11.85 -12.73
C ARG A 11 16.98 12.60 -13.62
N GLY A 12 17.37 12.93 -14.87
CA GLY A 12 16.60 13.81 -15.75
C GLY A 12 15.85 13.09 -16.88
N ASN A 13 16.29 11.88 -17.26
CA ASN A 13 15.69 11.12 -18.34
C ASN A 13 15.75 9.62 -18.03
N ASN A 14 14.65 9.08 -17.47
CA ASN A 14 14.52 7.67 -17.15
C ASN A 14 13.04 7.27 -17.17
N SER A 15 12.72 6.12 -17.77
CA SER A 15 11.36 5.55 -17.81
C SER A 15 10.80 5.16 -16.43
N PHE A 16 11.64 5.15 -15.39
CA PHE A 16 11.29 4.72 -14.04
C PHE A 16 11.56 5.79 -12.97
N MET A 17 11.16 7.05 -13.18
CA MET A 17 11.30 8.17 -12.20
C MET A 17 10.80 7.89 -10.75
N VAL A 18 10.32 6.69 -10.43
CA VAL A 18 10.15 6.16 -9.08
C VAL A 18 11.06 4.93 -8.86
N LYS A 19 12.35 5.14 -8.53
CA LYS A 19 13.24 4.04 -8.12
C LYS A 19 13.11 3.80 -6.61
N ARG A 20 12.36 2.76 -6.22
CA ARG A 20 12.23 2.31 -4.82
C ARG A 20 12.93 0.96 -4.64
N ASN A 21 13.95 0.90 -3.77
CA ASN A 21 14.66 -0.35 -3.48
C ASN A 21 13.84 -1.33 -2.63
N ILE A 22 12.80 -0.85 -1.95
CA ILE A 22 11.77 -1.67 -1.30
C ILE A 22 10.43 -1.34 -1.97
N HIS A 23 9.85 -2.35 -2.61
CA HIS A 23 8.58 -2.23 -3.31
C HIS A 23 7.53 -3.10 -2.61
N ILE A 24 6.34 -2.51 -2.39
CA ILE A 24 5.25 -3.14 -1.64
C ILE A 24 4.03 -3.13 -2.54
N SER A 25 3.52 -4.31 -2.87
CA SER A 25 2.34 -4.50 -3.72
C SER A 25 1.36 -5.48 -3.11
N HIS A 26 0.10 -5.36 -3.53
CA HIS A 26 -0.92 -6.36 -3.29
C HIS A 26 -0.97 -7.32 -4.48
N ASP A 27 -0.96 -8.63 -4.23
CA ASP A 27 -0.98 -9.68 -5.26
C ASP A 27 -2.32 -10.45 -5.31
N GLY A 28 -3.40 -9.86 -4.77
CA GLY A 28 -4.71 -10.49 -4.63
C GLY A 28 -4.79 -11.47 -3.46
N GLN A 29 -3.74 -12.26 -3.25
CA GLN A 29 -3.67 -13.24 -2.16
C GLN A 29 -3.04 -12.68 -0.88
N GLY A 30 -2.34 -11.55 -0.90
CA GLY A 30 -1.58 -11.05 0.23
C GLY A 30 -0.84 -9.74 -0.07
N ILE A 31 0.05 -9.33 0.84
CA ILE A 31 0.93 -8.18 0.61
C ILE A 31 2.34 -8.72 0.36
N LYS A 32 2.90 -8.42 -0.82
CA LYS A 32 4.25 -8.81 -1.20
C LYS A 32 5.21 -7.65 -1.01
N ILE A 33 6.27 -7.88 -0.24
CA ILE A 33 7.36 -6.93 -0.06
C ILE A 33 8.57 -7.47 -0.83
N THR A 34 8.99 -6.75 -1.87
CA THR A 34 10.19 -7.05 -2.65
C THR A 34 11.29 -6.07 -2.27
N SER A 35 12.46 -6.61 -1.96
CA SER A 35 13.67 -5.87 -1.59
C SER A 35 14.85 -6.41 -2.39
N HIS A 36 15.94 -5.66 -2.47
CA HIS A 36 17.21 -6.22 -2.96
C HIS A 36 17.86 -7.09 -1.88
N ALA A 37 18.39 -8.23 -2.29
CA ALA A 37 19.13 -9.12 -1.40
C ALA A 37 20.51 -8.53 -1.10
N SER A 38 20.91 -8.54 0.18
CA SER A 38 22.14 -7.86 0.66
C SER A 38 23.44 -8.43 0.08
N HIS A 39 23.47 -9.70 -0.30
CA HIS A 39 24.67 -10.39 -0.82
C HIS A 39 24.44 -10.95 -2.24
N ALA A 40 23.53 -10.36 -3.00
CA ALA A 40 23.30 -10.80 -4.37
C ALA A 40 24.24 -10.11 -5.35
N ASN A 41 24.69 -10.85 -6.36
CA ASN A 41 25.47 -10.30 -7.47
C ASN A 41 24.64 -9.22 -8.22
N PRO A 42 25.12 -7.97 -8.29
CA PRO A 42 24.42 -6.86 -8.95
C PRO A 42 24.16 -7.09 -10.44
N HIS A 43 24.98 -7.91 -11.10
CA HIS A 43 24.88 -8.20 -12.52
C HIS A 43 23.79 -9.24 -12.85
N ILE A 44 23.18 -9.88 -11.84
CA ILE A 44 22.15 -10.90 -12.03
C ILE A 44 20.76 -10.37 -11.64
N VAL A 45 19.92 -10.16 -12.65
CA VAL A 45 18.58 -9.54 -12.44
C VAL A 45 17.62 -10.46 -11.67
N LYS A 46 17.58 -11.76 -11.96
CA LYS A 46 16.57 -12.67 -11.38
C LYS A 46 16.79 -12.95 -9.88
N LYS A 47 18.05 -13.16 -9.48
CA LYS A 47 18.43 -13.54 -8.10
C LYS A 47 18.69 -12.34 -7.18
N SER A 48 18.74 -11.12 -7.72
CA SER A 48 19.02 -9.91 -6.93
C SER A 48 17.88 -9.46 -6.03
N LYS A 49 16.66 -9.99 -6.22
CA LYS A 49 15.47 -9.59 -5.47
C LYS A 49 15.06 -10.67 -4.47
N ALA A 50 14.90 -10.27 -3.20
CA ALA A 50 14.30 -11.08 -2.15
C ALA A 50 12.85 -10.65 -1.92
N SER A 51 11.92 -11.60 -1.93
CA SER A 51 10.50 -11.36 -1.65
C SER A 51 10.09 -11.96 -0.32
N THR A 52 9.34 -11.19 0.47
CA THR A 52 8.63 -11.67 1.65
C THR A 52 7.13 -11.49 1.43
N HIS A 53 6.35 -12.51 1.80
CA HIS A 53 4.91 -12.53 1.58
C HIS A 53 4.17 -12.44 2.93
N ILE A 54 3.21 -11.53 3.00
CA ILE A 54 2.30 -11.37 4.14
C ILE A 54 0.97 -11.97 3.73
N LYS A 55 0.61 -13.08 4.40
CA LYS A 55 -0.65 -13.79 4.20
C LYS A 55 -1.86 -12.89 4.49
N PRO A 56 -3.00 -13.07 3.81
CA PRO A 56 -4.17 -12.20 3.96
C PRO A 56 -4.82 -12.35 5.34
N SER A 57 -4.72 -13.54 5.93
CA SER A 57 -5.14 -13.84 7.31
C SER A 57 -4.23 -13.23 8.38
N SER A 58 -3.12 -12.59 7.99
CA SER A 58 -2.23 -11.93 8.96
C SER A 58 -2.86 -10.65 9.46
N GLY A 59 -3.22 -10.62 10.74
CA GLY A 59 -3.70 -9.40 11.41
C GLY A 59 -2.69 -8.26 11.38
N GLY A 60 -3.18 -7.03 11.62
CA GLY A 60 -2.40 -5.79 11.50
C GLY A 60 -1.06 -5.81 12.25
N ARG A 61 -1.05 -6.29 13.50
CA ARG A 61 0.16 -6.40 14.32
C ARG A 61 1.23 -7.28 13.68
N ARG A 62 0.86 -8.44 13.11
CA ARG A 62 1.82 -9.35 12.47
C ARG A 62 2.39 -8.76 11.19
N ALA A 63 1.57 -8.10 10.37
CA ALA A 63 2.03 -7.46 9.14
C ALA A 63 3.02 -6.31 9.41
N LEU A 64 2.73 -5.47 10.42
CA LEU A 64 3.65 -4.41 10.86
C LEU A 64 4.95 -5.00 11.43
N GLY A 65 4.87 -6.09 12.20
CA GLY A 65 6.05 -6.80 12.70
C GLY A 65 6.93 -7.35 11.58
N ILE A 66 6.33 -7.95 10.54
CA ILE A 66 7.07 -8.50 9.37
C ILE A 66 7.74 -7.37 8.59
N SER A 67 7.04 -6.26 8.36
CA SER A 67 7.57 -5.11 7.63
C SER A 67 8.66 -4.36 8.41
N ALA A 68 8.58 -4.29 9.74
CA ALA A 68 9.62 -3.74 10.60
C ALA A 68 10.93 -4.55 10.58
N ARG A 69 10.92 -5.81 10.09
CA ARG A 69 12.14 -6.63 9.98
C ARG A 69 13.17 -6.05 9.02
N HIS A 70 12.75 -5.24 8.05
CA HIS A 70 13.68 -4.61 7.12
C HIS A 70 14.63 -3.64 7.83
N ALA A 71 14.13 -2.85 8.79
CA ALA A 71 14.96 -1.97 9.61
C ALA A 71 15.84 -2.74 10.61
N ARG A 72 15.32 -3.81 11.21
CA ARG A 72 16.10 -4.64 12.15
C ARG A 72 17.30 -5.35 11.52
N LYS A 73 17.23 -5.63 10.22
CA LYS A 73 18.34 -6.22 9.45
C LYS A 73 19.41 -5.19 9.03
N GLY A 74 19.32 -3.94 9.50
CA GLY A 74 20.25 -2.88 9.15
C GLY A 74 20.14 -2.38 7.70
N TYR A 75 19.09 -2.79 6.98
CA TYR A 75 18.91 -2.44 5.57
C TYR A 75 17.97 -1.24 5.43
N ARG A 76 18.46 -0.14 4.84
CA ARG A 76 17.68 1.07 4.47
C ARG A 76 16.66 1.51 5.55
N ALA A 77 17.18 1.89 6.72
CA ALA A 77 16.37 2.35 7.85
C ALA A 77 15.55 3.63 7.54
N ASP A 78 16.02 4.44 6.60
CA ASP A 78 15.32 5.60 6.03
C ASP A 78 13.92 5.25 5.51
N LEU A 79 13.78 4.08 4.90
CA LEU A 79 12.51 3.65 4.31
C LEU A 79 11.52 3.06 5.32
N HIS A 80 11.90 2.86 6.59
CA HIS A 80 11.10 2.13 7.56
C HIS A 80 9.70 2.73 7.75
N ARG A 81 9.61 4.05 7.95
CA ARG A 81 8.33 4.76 8.14
C ARG A 81 7.43 4.64 6.90
N ALA A 82 8.02 4.78 5.72
CA ALA A 82 7.31 4.67 4.45
C ALA A 82 6.77 3.25 4.21
N VAL A 83 7.57 2.23 4.55
CA VAL A 83 7.18 0.82 4.43
C VAL A 83 5.99 0.51 5.34
N LEU A 84 6.07 0.90 6.62
CA LEU A 84 4.97 0.69 7.57
C LEU A 84 3.68 1.40 7.14
N GLY A 85 3.79 2.67 6.70
CA GLY A 85 2.65 3.44 6.21
C GLY A 85 1.99 2.79 4.99
N ARG A 86 2.78 2.29 4.03
CA ARG A 86 2.26 1.64 2.84
C ARG A 86 1.56 0.31 3.15
N VAL A 87 2.13 -0.52 4.03
CA VAL A 87 1.51 -1.78 4.47
C VAL A 87 0.20 -1.50 5.21
N SER A 88 0.18 -0.50 6.10
CA SER A 88 -1.02 -0.07 6.80
C SER A 88 -2.12 0.39 5.84
N ALA A 89 -1.78 1.21 4.84
CA ALA A 89 -2.73 1.65 3.82
C ALA A 89 -3.32 0.48 3.02
N LEU A 90 -2.49 -0.51 2.63
CA LEU A 90 -2.96 -1.71 1.93
C LEU A 90 -3.81 -2.64 2.81
N GLN A 91 -3.64 -2.59 4.13
CA GLN A 91 -4.52 -3.31 5.05
C GLN A 91 -5.83 -2.56 5.28
N ALA A 92 -5.78 -1.23 5.35
CA ALA A 92 -6.97 -0.39 5.46
C ALA A 92 -7.84 -0.54 4.20
N SER A 93 -7.25 -0.61 3.01
CA SER A 93 -8.00 -0.80 1.76
C SER A 93 -8.74 -2.13 1.65
N LYS A 94 -8.34 -3.15 2.44
CA LYS A 94 -9.05 -4.44 2.50
C LYS A 94 -10.28 -4.40 3.39
N LYS A 95 -10.36 -3.43 4.29
CA LYS A 95 -11.54 -3.27 5.14
C LYS A 95 -12.61 -2.63 4.30
N GLU A 96 -13.79 -3.24 4.30
CA GLU A 96 -14.95 -2.66 3.64
C GLU A 96 -15.19 -1.24 4.19
N PRO A 97 -15.46 -0.26 3.31
CA PRO A 97 -15.88 1.05 3.75
C PRO A 97 -17.10 0.89 4.65
N LYS A 98 -17.08 1.52 5.83
CA LYS A 98 -18.24 1.51 6.71
C LYS A 98 -19.44 2.01 5.90
N ALA A 99 -20.56 1.28 5.97
CA ALA A 99 -21.79 1.69 5.33
C ALA A 99 -22.06 3.16 5.68
N LEU A 100 -22.21 3.98 4.64
CA LEU A 100 -22.43 5.41 4.82
C LEU A 100 -23.71 5.55 5.65
N PRO A 101 -23.70 6.38 6.71
CA PRO A 101 -24.95 6.70 7.40
C PRO A 101 -25.94 7.23 6.37
N GLU A 102 -27.19 6.80 6.48
CA GLU A 102 -28.23 7.20 5.55
C GLU A 102 -28.26 8.74 5.46
N LYS A 103 -28.09 9.24 4.23
CA LYS A 103 -28.10 10.68 4.00
C LYS A 103 -29.51 11.17 4.32
N LYS A 104 -29.65 11.90 5.43
CA LYS A 104 -30.91 12.55 5.79
C LYS A 104 -31.45 13.30 4.57
N PRO A 105 -32.70 13.04 4.12
CA PRO A 105 -33.27 13.76 3.01
C PRO A 105 -33.34 15.24 3.39
N ARG A 106 -32.76 16.10 2.55
CA ARG A 106 -32.75 17.55 2.74
C ARG A 106 -33.42 18.24 1.55
N GLY A 107 -34.15 19.33 1.82
CA GLY A 107 -34.78 20.17 0.80
C GLY A 107 -35.84 19.41 -0.01
N LYS A 108 -35.76 19.50 -1.34
CA LYS A 108 -36.77 18.95 -2.27
C LYS A 108 -37.03 17.45 -2.09
N LYS A 109 -35.99 16.66 -1.74
CA LYS A 109 -36.14 15.21 -1.49
C LYS A 109 -36.90 14.89 -0.20
N ALA A 110 -36.88 15.78 0.80
CA ALA A 110 -37.69 15.62 2.01
C ALA A 110 -39.17 15.92 1.73
N LYS A 111 -39.45 16.93 0.90
CA LYS A 111 -40.83 17.25 0.46
C LYS A 111 -41.44 16.13 -0.38
N ALA A 112 -40.66 15.50 -1.25
CA ALA A 112 -41.11 14.35 -2.04
C ALA A 112 -41.37 13.09 -1.18
N ALA A 113 -40.53 12.83 -0.16
CA ALA A 113 -40.75 11.72 0.77
C ALA A 113 -41.97 11.94 1.67
N ALA A 114 -42.24 13.19 2.09
CA ALA A 114 -43.45 13.54 2.83
C ALA A 114 -44.73 13.45 1.97
N ALA A 115 -44.65 13.81 0.68
CA ALA A 115 -45.76 13.66 -0.25
C ALA A 115 -46.06 12.19 -0.61
N ALA A 116 -45.03 11.34 -0.71
CA ALA A 116 -45.20 9.90 -0.89
C ALA A 116 -45.80 9.22 0.35
N ALA A 117 -45.34 9.57 1.56
CA ALA A 117 -45.90 9.04 2.80
C ALA A 117 -47.36 9.48 3.06
N ALA A 118 -47.76 10.66 2.57
CA ALA A 118 -49.14 11.14 2.66
C ALA A 118 -50.10 10.48 1.64
N ALA A 119 -49.58 9.91 0.55
CA ALA A 119 -50.35 9.21 -0.46
C ALA A 119 -50.55 7.71 -0.16
N GLU A 120 -49.77 7.15 0.77
CA GLU A 120 -49.85 5.74 1.19
C GLU A 120 -50.78 5.55 2.41
N SER A 121 -51.28 6.64 3.00
CA SER A 121 -52.21 6.65 4.13
C SER A 121 -53.64 7.11 3.78
N ALA A 122 -53.98 7.12 2.48
CA ALA A 122 -55.31 7.44 1.94
C ALA A 122 -55.76 6.29 1.03
#